data_AF-A0A200I2M1-F1
#
_entry.id   AF-A0A200I2M1-F1
#
_cell.length_a   1.000
_cell.length_b   1.000
_cell.length_c   1.000
_cell.angle_alpha   90.00
_cell.angle_beta   90.00
_cell.angle_gamma   90.00
#
_symmetry.space_group_name_H-M   'P 1'
#
loop_
_entity.id
_entity.type
_entity.pdbx_description
1 polymer ?
#
loop_
_entity_poly.entity_id
_entity_poly.type
_entity_poly.pdbx_seq_one_letter_code
_entity_poly.pdbx_strand_id
1 'polypeptide(L)'
;MKMEKYMITFVSILLSVIFWLMSFLVGVQIFTSEHQGMIWQNNLTLICLILAAATISYMAVKSVRIWQKSSQHAFQKELLIYTKQVSLASGVIFFLSLGILPMFYRWADLGDAPGVMLIGLAICLVFFTMVLISISFSKLYQKALSLQDELEMVI
;
A
#
# COMPACT_ATOMS: atom_id res chain seq x y z
N MET A 1 17.26 18.49 4.67
CA MET A 1 17.86 17.33 3.98
C MET A 1 18.11 16.08 4.82
N LYS A 2 19.01 16.04 5.84
CA LYS A 2 19.21 14.80 6.63
C LYS A 2 17.97 14.39 7.45
N MET A 3 17.35 15.35 8.15
CA MET A 3 16.17 15.09 9.01
C MET A 3 14.95 14.59 8.23
N GLU A 4 14.66 15.16 7.06
CA GLU A 4 13.53 14.75 6.20
C GLU A 4 13.69 13.31 5.71
N LYS A 5 14.92 12.91 5.36
CA LYS A 5 15.23 11.53 4.96
C LYS A 5 14.98 10.54 6.10
N TYR A 6 15.44 10.86 7.30
CA TYR A 6 15.19 10.02 8.48
C TYR A 6 13.70 9.97 8.82
N MET A 7 12.97 11.07 8.66
CA MET A 7 11.53 11.14 8.89
C MET A 7 10.75 10.25 7.91
N ILE A 8 11.01 10.34 6.60
CA ILE A 8 10.34 9.50 5.58
C ILE A 8 10.65 8.01 5.83
N THR A 9 11.90 7.70 6.15
CA THR A 9 12.33 6.33 6.46
C THR A 9 11.61 5.81 7.71
N PHE A 10 11.56 6.60 8.77
CA PHE A 10 10.91 6.26 10.03
C PHE A 10 9.41 6.01 9.84
N VAL A 11 8.71 6.92 9.16
CA VAL A 11 7.27 6.77 8.87
C VAL A 11 7.00 5.51 8.04
N SER A 12 7.84 5.24 7.03
CA SER A 12 7.67 4.07 6.16
C SER A 12 7.89 2.76 6.92
N ILE A 13 8.87 2.71 7.83
CA ILE A 13 9.13 1.55 8.69
C ILE A 13 7.99 1.37 9.69
N LEU A 14 7.55 2.44 10.35
CA LEU A 14 6.45 2.39 11.31
C LEU A 14 5.17 1.83 10.67
N LEU A 15 4.83 2.30 9.47
CA LEU A 15 3.67 1.79 8.73
C LEU A 15 3.80 0.30 8.40
N SER A 16 4.98 -0.13 7.93
CA SER A 16 5.26 -1.55 7.65
C SER A 16 5.10 -2.42 8.91
N VAL A 17 5.62 -1.97 10.05
CA VAL A 17 5.51 -2.68 11.33
C VAL A 17 4.05 -2.84 11.75
N ILE A 18 3.22 -1.80 11.59
CA ILE A 18 1.79 -1.87 11.93
C ILE A 18 1.07 -2.94 11.10
N PHE A 19 1.31 -3.00 9.78
CA PHE A 19 0.69 -4.01 8.92
C PHE A 19 1.16 -5.45 9.22
N TRP A 20 2.44 -5.61 9.57
CA TRP A 20 2.97 -6.90 10.04
C TRP A 20 2.36 -7.30 11.38
N LEU A 21 2.22 -6.37 12.31
CA LEU A 21 1.58 -6.61 13.60
C LEU A 21 0.12 -7.02 13.42
N MET A 22 -0.64 -6.36 12.54
CA MET A 22 -2.01 -6.75 12.22
C MET A 22 -2.08 -8.16 11.62
N SER A 23 -1.19 -8.47 10.66
CA SER A 23 -1.09 -9.82 10.08
C SER A 23 -0.79 -10.88 11.15
N PHE A 24 0.12 -10.57 12.07
CA PHE A 24 0.49 -11.45 13.17
C PHE A 24 -0.66 -11.70 14.13
N LEU A 25 -1.39 -10.65 14.55
CA LEU A 25 -2.53 -10.78 15.45
C LEU A 25 -3.65 -11.64 14.85
N VAL A 26 -3.97 -11.42 13.57
CA VAL A 26 -4.96 -12.23 12.84
C VAL A 26 -4.46 -13.68 12.71
N GLY A 27 -3.16 -13.88 12.44
CA GLY A 27 -2.56 -15.20 12.41
C GLY A 27 -2.71 -15.94 13.74
N VAL A 28 -2.35 -15.30 14.85
CA VAL A 28 -2.50 -15.87 16.20
C VAL A 28 -3.97 -16.24 16.47
N GLN A 29 -4.92 -15.37 16.13
CA GLN A 29 -6.35 -15.67 16.32
C GLN A 29 -6.78 -16.93 15.56
N ILE A 30 -6.32 -17.11 14.32
CA ILE A 30 -6.64 -18.26 13.46
C ILE A 30 -6.03 -19.56 14.00
N PHE A 31 -4.78 -19.51 14.49
CA PHE A 31 -4.08 -20.70 14.98
C PHE A 31 -4.46 -21.10 16.42
N THR A 32 -4.86 -20.15 17.26
CA THR A 32 -5.18 -20.41 18.67
C THR A 32 -6.65 -20.75 18.90
N SER A 33 -7.56 -20.28 18.05
CA SER A 33 -8.99 -20.52 18.24
C SER A 33 -9.44 -21.78 17.53
N GLU A 34 -10.09 -22.70 18.26
CA GLU A 34 -10.73 -23.88 17.66
C GLU A 34 -11.76 -23.44 16.61
N HIS A 35 -11.81 -24.15 15.47
CA HIS A 35 -12.71 -23.92 14.34
C HIS A 35 -12.48 -22.65 13.50
N GLN A 36 -11.77 -21.62 13.98
CA GLN A 36 -11.53 -20.38 13.19
C GLN A 36 -10.63 -20.60 11.97
N GLY A 37 -9.71 -21.57 12.01
CA GLY A 37 -8.83 -21.92 10.89
C GLY A 37 -9.49 -22.71 9.76
N MET A 38 -10.65 -23.31 10.00
CA MET A 38 -11.43 -23.98 8.95
C MET A 38 -12.27 -23.00 8.12
N ILE A 39 -12.40 -21.75 8.57
CA ILE A 39 -13.24 -20.75 7.91
C ILE A 39 -12.44 -20.05 6.82
N TRP A 40 -12.84 -20.27 5.56
CA TRP A 40 -12.09 -19.80 4.38
C TRP A 40 -11.92 -18.27 4.35
N GLN A 41 -12.89 -17.50 4.86
CA GLN A 41 -12.83 -16.03 4.90
C GLN A 41 -11.65 -15.52 5.77
N ASN A 42 -11.35 -16.23 6.86
CA ASN A 42 -10.24 -15.87 7.76
C ASN A 42 -8.89 -16.13 7.08
N ASN A 43 -8.74 -17.28 6.43
CA ASN A 43 -7.51 -17.64 5.71
C ASN A 43 -7.26 -16.71 4.52
N LEU A 44 -8.31 -16.35 3.77
CA LEU A 44 -8.21 -15.36 2.70
C LEU A 44 -7.74 -14.01 3.25
N THR A 45 -8.33 -13.55 4.36
CA THR A 45 -7.96 -12.28 4.99
C THR A 45 -6.49 -12.28 5.45
N LEU A 46 -6.03 -13.37 6.07
CA LEU A 46 -4.64 -13.52 6.48
C LEU A 46 -3.67 -13.43 5.28
N ILE A 47 -3.98 -14.14 4.19
CA ILE A 47 -3.18 -14.09 2.96
C ILE A 47 -3.15 -12.66 2.40
N CYS A 48 -4.30 -11.99 2.32
CA CYS A 48 -4.39 -10.62 1.83
C CYS A 48 -3.59 -9.64 2.69
N LEU A 49 -3.66 -9.77 4.02
CA LEU A 49 -2.90 -8.94 4.96
C LEU A 49 -1.40 -9.14 4.83
N ILE A 50 -0.93 -10.39 4.74
CA ILE A 50 0.50 -10.71 4.56
C ILE A 50 1.01 -10.14 3.22
N LEU A 51 0.26 -10.30 2.13
CA LEU A 51 0.63 -9.75 0.82
C LEU A 51 0.65 -8.22 0.84
N ALA A 52 -0.29 -7.59 1.54
CA ALA A 52 -0.34 -6.14 1.69
C ALA A 52 0.87 -5.65 2.52
N ALA A 53 1.17 -6.30 3.64
CA ALA A 53 2.33 -6.01 4.49
C ALA A 53 3.65 -6.17 3.71
N ALA A 54 3.79 -7.24 2.92
CA ALA A 54 4.95 -7.46 2.07
C ALA A 54 5.11 -6.36 1.01
N THR A 55 4.01 -5.98 0.34
CA THR A 55 4.00 -4.91 -0.67
C THR A 55 4.39 -3.57 -0.07
N ILE A 56 3.83 -3.20 1.09
CA ILE A 56 4.16 -1.95 1.80
C ILE A 56 5.62 -1.95 2.22
N SER A 57 6.11 -3.06 2.77
CA SER A 57 7.50 -3.20 3.22
C SER A 57 8.49 -3.08 2.05
N TYR A 58 8.19 -3.71 0.92
CA TYR A 58 9.01 -3.60 -0.29
C TYR A 58 9.08 -2.14 -0.79
N MET A 59 7.94 -1.45 -0.85
CA MET A 59 7.88 -0.05 -1.28
C MET A 59 8.60 0.89 -0.31
N ALA A 60 8.51 0.63 1.00
CA ALA A 60 9.26 1.34 2.03
C ALA A 60 10.77 1.22 1.81
N VAL A 61 11.30 0.00 1.66
CA VAL A 61 12.74 -0.22 1.40
C VAL A 61 13.18 0.45 0.10
N LYS A 62 12.36 0.34 -0.95
CA LYS A 62 12.67 0.95 -2.25
C LYS A 62 12.72 2.49 -2.17
N SER A 63 11.82 3.12 -1.41
CA SER A 63 11.80 4.57 -1.20
C SER A 63 13.12 5.07 -0.59
N VAL A 64 13.63 4.34 0.42
CA VAL A 64 14.87 4.68 1.12
C VAL A 64 16.08 4.53 0.20
N ARG A 65 16.12 3.48 -0.63
CA ARG A 65 17.21 3.24 -1.60
C ARG A 65 17.32 4.37 -2.62
N ILE A 66 16.20 4.82 -3.19
CA ILE A 66 16.18 5.90 -4.18
C ILE A 66 16.68 7.20 -3.56
N TRP A 67 16.23 7.52 -2.33
CA TRP A 67 16.71 8.67 -1.58
C TRP A 67 18.19 8.61 -1.16
N GLN A 68 18.80 7.43 -1.13
CA GLN A 68 20.23 7.27 -0.86
C GLN A 68 21.10 7.48 -2.11
N LYS A 69 20.57 7.19 -3.30
CA LYS A 69 21.30 7.21 -4.57
C LYS A 69 21.14 8.57 -5.28
N SER A 70 21.68 9.62 -4.67
CA SER A 70 21.53 11.00 -5.15
C SER A 70 22.58 11.37 -6.23
N SER A 71 22.33 11.01 -7.48
CA SER A 71 22.97 11.64 -8.65
C SER A 71 21.88 12.26 -9.54
N GLN A 72 21.96 13.58 -9.80
CA GLN A 72 20.82 14.39 -10.27
C GLN A 72 20.14 13.86 -11.55
N HIS A 73 20.88 13.43 -12.57
CA HIS A 73 20.28 12.92 -13.82
C HIS A 73 19.82 11.45 -13.74
N ALA A 74 20.54 10.59 -13.01
CA ALA A 74 20.10 9.21 -12.79
C ALA A 74 18.83 9.16 -11.91
N PHE A 75 18.70 10.14 -11.00
CA PHE A 75 17.59 10.26 -10.07
C PHE A 75 16.25 10.51 -10.79
N GLN A 76 16.20 11.34 -11.84
CA GLN A 76 14.94 11.65 -12.53
C GLN A 76 14.30 10.42 -13.20
N LYS A 77 15.10 9.61 -13.91
CA LYS A 77 14.65 8.37 -14.55
C LYS A 77 14.26 7.29 -13.54
N GLU A 78 15.08 7.08 -12.51
CA GLU A 78 14.76 6.12 -11.43
C GLU A 78 13.50 6.54 -10.66
N LEU A 79 13.28 7.84 -10.45
CA LEU A 79 12.10 8.35 -9.76
C LEU A 79 10.82 8.16 -10.59
N LEU A 80 10.87 8.34 -11.92
CA LEU A 80 9.73 8.05 -12.80
C LEU A 80 9.35 6.57 -12.77
N ILE A 81 10.33 5.67 -12.77
CA ILE A 81 10.07 4.23 -12.63
C ILE A 81 9.46 3.94 -11.26
N TYR A 82 9.94 4.61 -10.21
CA TYR A 82 9.40 4.45 -8.87
C TYR A 82 7.96 4.95 -8.73
N THR A 83 7.59 6.11 -9.29
CA THR A 83 6.21 6.61 -9.23
C THR A 83 5.24 5.70 -9.97
N LYS A 84 5.64 5.10 -11.10
CA LYS A 84 4.89 4.00 -11.74
C LYS A 84 4.80 2.79 -10.81
N GLN A 85 5.92 2.43 -10.19
CA GLN A 85 6.06 1.49 -9.07
C GLN A 85 4.93 1.60 -8.04
N VAL A 86 4.84 2.79 -7.46
CA VAL A 86 3.87 3.17 -6.42
C VAL A 86 2.44 3.10 -6.95
N SER A 87 2.17 3.58 -8.16
CA SER A 87 0.82 3.50 -8.74
C SER A 87 0.35 2.05 -8.89
N LEU A 88 1.22 1.14 -9.34
CA LEU A 88 0.90 -0.27 -9.48
C LEU A 88 0.71 -0.94 -8.11
N ALA A 89 1.62 -0.67 -7.17
CA ALA A 89 1.53 -1.16 -5.79
C ALA A 89 0.24 -0.70 -5.09
N SER A 90 -0.18 0.54 -5.30
CA SER A 90 -1.44 1.06 -4.76
C SER A 90 -2.65 0.29 -5.31
N GLY A 91 -2.63 -0.06 -6.60
CA GLY A 91 -3.66 -0.88 -7.22
C GLY A 91 -3.71 -2.29 -6.63
N VAL A 92 -2.55 -2.91 -6.41
CA VAL A 92 -2.44 -4.22 -5.74
C VAL A 92 -3.02 -4.16 -4.32
N ILE A 93 -2.66 -3.14 -3.54
CA ILE A 93 -3.19 -2.96 -2.17
C ILE A 93 -4.71 -2.79 -2.19
N PHE A 94 -5.25 -2.05 -3.16
CA PHE A 94 -6.70 -1.94 -3.33
C PHE A 94 -7.36 -3.30 -3.60
N PHE A 95 -6.85 -4.10 -4.55
CA PHE A 95 -7.37 -5.45 -4.79
C PHE A 95 -7.28 -6.36 -3.57
N LEU A 96 -6.17 -6.28 -2.82
CA LEU A 96 -6.02 -7.02 -1.57
C LEU A 96 -7.02 -6.58 -0.51
N SER A 97 -7.38 -5.29 -0.45
CA SER A 97 -8.40 -4.78 0.46
C SER A 97 -9.78 -5.38 0.20
N LEU A 98 -10.14 -5.63 -1.07
CA LEU A 98 -11.39 -6.32 -1.43
C LEU A 98 -11.41 -7.77 -0.93
N GLY A 99 -10.24 -8.41 -0.82
CA GLY A 99 -10.11 -9.76 -0.25
C GLY A 99 -10.40 -9.84 1.26
N ILE A 100 -10.41 -8.70 1.96
CA ILE A 100 -10.74 -8.60 3.40
C ILE A 100 -12.26 -8.47 3.59
N LEU A 101 -13.00 -8.02 2.57
CA LEU A 101 -14.44 -7.77 2.63
C LEU A 101 -15.30 -8.99 3.08
N PRO A 102 -15.00 -10.24 2.67
CA PRO A 102 -15.73 -11.42 3.14
C PRO A 102 -15.71 -11.59 4.67
N MET A 103 -14.65 -11.13 5.36
CA MET A 103 -14.58 -11.16 6.82
C MET A 103 -15.52 -10.12 7.45
N PHE A 104 -15.57 -8.91 6.89
CA PHE A 104 -16.53 -7.88 7.30
C PHE A 104 -17.98 -8.32 7.07
N TYR A 105 -18.25 -9.00 5.95
CA TYR A 105 -19.57 -9.57 5.69
C TYR A 105 -19.98 -10.57 6.77
N ARG A 106 -19.09 -11.51 7.11
CA ARG A 106 -19.36 -12.50 8.17
C ARG A 106 -19.58 -11.83 9.53
N TRP A 107 -18.81 -10.79 9.85
CA TRP A 107 -19.01 -10.04 11.10
C TRP A 107 -20.31 -9.26 11.13
N ALA A 108 -20.73 -8.70 10.00
CA ALA A 108 -22.03 -8.04 9.88
C ALA A 108 -23.18 -9.04 10.09
N ASP A 109 -23.06 -10.24 9.51
CA ASP A 109 -24.03 -11.33 9.64
C ASP A 109 -24.12 -11.87 11.08
N LEU A 110 -22.97 -12.14 11.71
CA LEU A 110 -22.90 -12.62 13.10
C LEU A 110 -23.39 -11.59 14.13
N GLY A 111 -23.13 -10.31 13.87
CA GLY A 111 -23.49 -9.22 14.76
C GLY A 111 -24.88 -8.62 14.51
N ASP A 112 -25.61 -9.11 13.52
CA ASP A 112 -26.84 -8.49 12.99
C ASP A 112 -26.66 -6.97 12.77
N ALA A 113 -25.48 -6.60 12.28
CA ALA A 113 -24.99 -5.22 12.26
C ALA A 113 -24.56 -4.84 10.83
N PRO A 114 -25.50 -4.39 9.98
CA PRO A 114 -25.19 -4.03 8.59
C PRO A 114 -24.17 -2.88 8.48
N GLY A 115 -24.06 -2.04 9.53
CA GLY A 115 -23.06 -0.97 9.61
C GLY A 115 -21.61 -1.46 9.53
N VAL A 116 -21.31 -2.68 9.98
CA VAL A 116 -19.95 -3.26 9.92
C VAL A 116 -19.52 -3.47 8.46
N MET A 117 -20.44 -3.85 7.59
CA MET A 117 -20.18 -4.00 6.15
C MET A 117 -19.90 -2.64 5.49
N LEU A 118 -20.63 -1.58 5.90
CA LEU A 118 -20.39 -0.21 5.41
C LEU A 118 -19.00 0.29 5.79
N ILE A 119 -18.52 -0.03 7.00
CA ILE A 119 -17.16 0.32 7.44
C ILE A 119 -16.12 -0.39 6.57
N GLY A 120 -16.27 -1.69 6.31
CA GLY A 120 -15.38 -2.43 5.43
C GLY A 120 -15.31 -1.82 4.02
N LEU A 121 -16.47 -1.44 3.47
CA LEU A 121 -16.56 -0.81 2.16
C LEU A 121 -15.92 0.59 2.14
N ALA A 122 -16.12 1.39 3.20
CA ALA A 122 -15.48 2.70 3.35
C ALA A 122 -13.94 2.59 3.35
N ILE A 123 -13.39 1.56 4.02
CA ILE A 123 -11.95 1.29 4.01
C ILE A 123 -11.45 1.01 2.59
N CYS A 124 -12.17 0.19 1.81
CA CYS A 124 -11.82 -0.07 0.41
C CYS A 124 -11.86 1.20 -0.45
N LEU A 125 -12.83 2.09 -0.23
CA LEU A 125 -12.91 3.38 -0.94
C LEU A 125 -11.73 4.31 -0.64
N VAL A 126 -11.20 4.27 0.58
CA VAL A 126 -9.98 5.01 0.94
C VAL A 126 -8.79 4.51 0.11
N PHE A 127 -8.62 3.18 -0.01
CA PHE A 127 -7.56 2.62 -0.85
C PHE A 127 -7.77 2.93 -2.34
N PHE A 128 -9.02 2.92 -2.81
CA PHE A 128 -9.32 3.33 -4.18
C PHE A 128 -8.92 4.79 -4.46
N THR A 129 -9.19 5.68 -3.50
CA THR A 129 -8.77 7.08 -3.60
C THR A 129 -7.24 7.21 -3.69
N MET A 130 -6.49 6.41 -2.93
CA MET A 130 -5.02 6.37 -3.01
C MET A 130 -4.51 5.93 -4.39
N VAL A 131 -5.22 5.02 -5.06
CA VAL A 131 -4.90 4.60 -6.43
C VAL A 131 -5.05 5.77 -7.40
N LEU A 132 -6.18 6.49 -7.33
CA LEU A 132 -6.44 7.64 -8.20
C LEU A 132 -5.38 8.73 -8.03
N ILE A 133 -5.01 9.04 -6.78
CA ILE A 133 -3.97 10.03 -6.48
C ILE A 133 -2.62 9.57 -7.03
N SER A 134 -2.25 8.30 -6.81
CA SER A 134 -0.96 7.77 -7.26
C SER A 134 -0.82 7.75 -8.78
N ILE A 135 -1.88 7.38 -9.50
CA ILE A 135 -1.92 7.42 -10.97
C ILE A 135 -1.83 8.86 -11.47
N SER A 136 -2.58 9.77 -10.87
CA SER A 136 -2.59 11.19 -11.24
C SER A 136 -1.21 11.81 -11.06
N PHE A 137 -0.57 11.56 -9.90
CA PHE A 137 0.78 12.03 -9.60
C PHE A 137 1.81 11.47 -10.58
N SER A 138 1.75 10.17 -10.89
CA SER A 138 2.65 9.54 -11.85
C SER A 138 2.56 10.17 -13.25
N LYS A 139 1.34 10.45 -13.72
CA LYS A 139 1.11 11.13 -15.01
C LYS A 139 1.60 12.58 -15.00
N LEU A 140 1.34 13.32 -13.93
CA LEU A 140 1.81 14.70 -13.78
C LEU A 140 3.34 14.77 -13.78
N TYR A 141 3.99 13.87 -13.05
CA TYR A 141 5.46 13.78 -12.99
C TYR A 141 6.06 13.43 -14.36
N GLN A 142 5.45 12.49 -15.09
CA GLN A 142 5.87 12.16 -16.45
C GLN A 142 5.78 13.38 -17.40
N LYS A 143 4.69 14.15 -17.30
CA LYS A 143 4.49 15.36 -18.12
C LYS A 143 5.46 16.49 -17.75
N ALA A 144 5.79 16.63 -16.46
CA ALA A 144 6.78 17.60 -16.02
C ALA A 144 8.19 17.28 -16.57
N LEU A 145 8.57 16.00 -16.57
CA LEU A 145 9.84 15.57 -17.15
C LEU A 145 9.91 15.81 -18.66
N SER A 146 8.85 15.51 -19.42
CA SER A 146 8.86 15.74 -20.87
C SER A 146 8.99 17.23 -21.22
N LEU A 147 8.38 18.12 -20.43
CA LEU A 147 8.52 19.56 -20.62
C LEU A 147 9.94 20.06 -20.30
N GLN A 148 10.60 19.46 -19.31
CA GLN A 148 11.99 19.79 -19.01
C GLN A 148 12.92 19.36 -20.15
N ASP A 149 12.77 18.12 -20.65
CA ASP A 149 13.55 17.62 -21.78
C ASP A 149 13.35 18.48 -23.04
N GLU A 150 12.11 18.92 -23.31
CA GLU A 150 11.82 19.83 -24.44
C GLU A 150 12.51 21.19 -24.27
N LEU A 151 12.54 21.75 -23.07
CA LEU A 151 13.21 23.02 -22.80
C LEU A 151 14.73 22.92 -22.97
N GLU A 152 15.33 21.81 -22.53
CA GLU A 152 16.77 21.54 -22.68
C GLU A 152 17.18 21.30 -24.16
N MET A 153 16.26 20.89 -25.04
CA MET A 153 16.54 20.74 -26.48
C MET A 153 16.46 22.06 -27.27
N VAL A 154 15.85 23.10 -26.69
CA VAL A 154 15.62 24.40 -27.35
C VAL A 154 16.69 25.45 -26.98
N ILE A 155 17.35 25.29 -25.84
CA ILE A 155 18.43 26.17 -25.33
C ILE A 155 19.79 25.63 -25.76
#